data_AF-A0A1F5WZK1-F1
#
_entry.id   AF-A0A1F5WZK1-F1
#
_cell.length_a   1.000
_cell.length_b   1.000
_cell.length_c   1.000
_cell.angle_alpha   90.00
_cell.angle_beta   90.00
_cell.angle_gamma   90.00
#
_symmetry.space_group_name_H-M   'P 1'
#
loop_
_entity.id
_entity.type
_entity.pdbx_description
1 polymer ?
#
loop_
_entity_poly.entity_id
_entity_poly.type
_entity_poly.pdbx_seq_one_letter_code
_entity_poly.pdbx_strand_id
1 'polypeptide(L)'
;MFPEFLKQKYIIILAIVILLAGAAVWYFGFAPVMSVEGKNVSIGEFSKIKGAISRYDEVSHAVGTTTLPVELNRRALSNIIEIMLVDKLVSETDPSINQRAEDVVKEALAGNKNFSLADAAERLYGLSEKDFMDLVLIPQAKRSLLLDHFKDDPTKLNDAWENINKTADIKIYYPGYYWESGEVKTK
;
A
#
# COMPACT_ATOMS: atom_id res chain seq x y z
N MET A 1 36.43 36.14 -12.10
CA MET A 1 36.84 35.41 -10.87
C MET A 1 35.87 35.83 -9.77
N PHE A 2 34.89 35.00 -9.42
CA PHE A 2 33.90 35.37 -8.38
C PHE A 2 34.58 35.38 -7.00
N PRO A 3 34.39 36.42 -6.18
CA PRO A 3 34.88 36.49 -4.80
C PRO A 3 34.50 35.23 -3.99
N GLU A 4 35.44 34.66 -3.25
CA GLU A 4 35.19 33.44 -2.44
C GLU A 4 34.03 33.59 -1.45
N PHE A 5 33.83 34.81 -0.90
CA PHE A 5 32.72 35.07 0.02
C PHE A 5 31.34 34.91 -0.65
N LEU A 6 31.22 35.18 -1.96
CA LEU A 6 29.97 34.99 -2.70
C LEU A 6 29.70 33.50 -2.87
N LYS A 7 30.72 32.71 -3.22
CA LYS A 7 30.60 31.24 -3.32
C LYS A 7 30.13 30.62 -2.00
N GLN A 8 30.66 31.08 -0.86
CA GLN A 8 30.30 30.57 0.46
C GLN A 8 28.83 30.90 0.82
N LYS A 9 28.34 32.11 0.49
CA LYS A 9 26.93 32.48 0.66
C LYS A 9 25.99 31.66 -0.23
N TYR A 10 26.37 31.40 -1.49
CA TYR A 10 25.56 30.57 -2.38
C TYR A 10 25.49 29.11 -1.92
N ILE A 11 26.57 28.56 -1.36
CA ILE A 11 26.59 27.22 -0.75
C ILE A 11 25.64 27.15 0.44
N ILE A 12 25.65 28.16 1.31
CA ILE A 12 24.74 28.23 2.47
C ILE A 12 23.28 28.33 2.03
N ILE A 13 22.98 29.19 1.04
CA ILE A 13 21.64 29.32 0.49
C ILE A 13 21.18 28.00 -0.15
N LEU A 14 22.05 27.34 -0.92
CA LEU A 14 21.75 26.04 -1.51
C LEU A 14 21.48 24.97 -0.44
N ALA A 15 22.28 24.93 0.64
CA ALA A 15 22.06 24.02 1.75
C ALA A 15 20.71 24.27 2.45
N ILE A 16 20.34 25.54 2.67
CA ILE A 16 19.03 25.91 3.23
C ILE A 16 17.89 25.48 2.30
N VAL A 17 18.03 25.70 0.98
CA VAL A 17 17.02 25.29 -0.01
C VAL A 17 16.85 23.78 -0.03
N ILE A 18 17.95 23.01 0.00
CA ILE A 18 17.91 21.54 0.07
C ILE A 18 17.23 21.08 1.36
N LEU A 19 17.53 21.72 2.49
CA LEU A 19 16.97 21.37 3.79
C LEU A 19 15.46 21.68 3.85
N LEU A 20 15.04 22.84 3.33
CA LEU A 20 13.63 23.20 3.23
C LEU A 20 12.87 22.29 2.24
N ALA A 21 13.48 21.93 1.11
CA ALA A 21 12.90 21.00 0.16
C ALA A 21 12.73 19.61 0.77
N GLY A 22 13.74 19.11 1.50
CA GLY A 22 13.66 17.85 2.24
C GLY A 22 12.58 17.86 3.33
N ALA A 23 12.49 18.96 4.10
CA ALA A 23 11.44 19.15 5.09
C ALA A 23 10.05 19.19 4.45
N ALA A 24 9.89 19.85 3.29
CA ALA A 24 8.65 19.87 2.55
C ALA A 24 8.25 18.47 2.04
N VAL A 25 9.17 17.71 1.45
CA VAL A 25 8.92 16.32 1.01
C VAL A 25 8.45 15.44 2.16
N TRP A 26 9.07 15.59 3.33
CA TRP A 26 8.68 14.86 4.54
C TRP A 26 7.29 15.31 5.05
N TYR A 27 7.07 16.62 5.13
CA TYR A 27 5.82 17.20 5.63
C TYR A 27 4.61 16.89 4.74
N PHE A 28 4.77 16.95 3.41
CA PHE A 28 3.71 16.61 2.46
C PHE A 28 3.53 15.10 2.25
N GLY A 29 4.30 14.27 2.96
CA GLY A 29 4.13 12.84 2.93
C GLY A 29 4.60 12.16 1.65
N PHE A 30 5.47 12.81 0.87
CA PHE A 30 6.05 12.26 -0.37
C PHE A 30 7.32 11.44 -0.15
N ALA A 31 7.79 11.33 1.10
CA ALA A 31 8.95 10.51 1.42
C ALA A 31 8.67 9.03 1.07
N PRO A 32 9.54 8.36 0.28
CA PRO A 32 9.34 6.96 -0.09
C PRO A 32 9.56 6.04 1.11
N VAL A 33 8.58 5.16 1.34
CA VAL A 33 8.62 4.11 2.38
C VAL A 33 9.16 2.81 1.81
N MET A 34 8.80 2.51 0.58
CA MET A 34 9.26 1.32 -0.13
C MET A 34 9.12 1.47 -1.64
N SER A 35 9.76 0.57 -2.37
CA SER A 35 9.60 0.37 -3.81
C SER A 35 9.24 -1.09 -4.05
N VAL A 36 8.21 -1.33 -4.85
CA VAL A 36 7.83 -2.67 -5.34
C VAL A 36 7.77 -2.58 -6.85
N GLU A 37 8.60 -3.35 -7.55
CA GLU A 37 8.66 -3.34 -9.03
C GLU A 37 8.93 -1.95 -9.62
N GLY A 38 9.81 -1.18 -8.96
CA GLY A 38 10.14 0.19 -9.34
C GLY A 38 9.05 1.23 -9.06
N LYS A 39 7.86 0.84 -8.57
CA LYS A 39 6.82 1.77 -8.12
C LYS A 39 7.07 2.13 -6.66
N ASN A 40 7.21 3.43 -6.39
CA ASN A 40 7.41 3.94 -5.03
C ASN A 40 6.08 4.08 -4.30
N VAL A 41 6.09 3.70 -3.02
CA VAL A 41 4.98 3.92 -2.08
C VAL A 41 5.41 4.97 -1.08
N SER A 42 4.58 5.99 -0.94
CA SER A 42 4.80 7.15 -0.09
C SER A 42 4.46 6.88 1.38
N ILE A 43 4.98 7.72 2.28
CA ILE A 43 4.60 7.68 3.70
C ILE A 43 3.12 8.02 3.92
N GLY A 44 2.52 8.82 3.03
CA GLY A 44 1.08 9.06 3.03
C GLY A 44 0.27 7.78 2.81
N GLU A 45 0.57 7.03 1.75
CA GLU A 45 -0.10 5.75 1.45
C GLU A 45 0.11 4.73 2.56
N PHE A 46 1.35 4.60 3.06
CA PHE A 46 1.65 3.76 4.20
C PHE A 46 0.83 4.12 5.43
N SER A 47 0.74 5.42 5.74
CA SER A 47 0.00 5.91 6.91
C SER A 47 -1.50 5.66 6.78
N LYS A 48 -2.07 5.77 5.57
CA LYS A 48 -3.48 5.44 5.31
C LYS A 48 -3.77 3.97 5.60
N ILE A 49 -3.00 3.05 5.02
CA ILE A 49 -3.20 1.60 5.22
C ILE A 49 -2.96 1.22 6.68
N LYS A 50 -1.90 1.75 7.29
CA LYS A 50 -1.62 1.57 8.72
C LYS A 50 -2.78 2.05 9.60
N GLY A 51 -3.30 3.25 9.32
CA GLY A 51 -4.45 3.82 10.01
C GLY A 51 -5.70 2.96 9.86
N ALA A 52 -5.96 2.45 8.66
CA ALA A 52 -7.09 1.56 8.39
C ALA A 52 -7.02 0.24 9.15
N ILE A 53 -5.83 -0.38 9.20
CA ILE A 53 -5.62 -1.60 9.98
C ILE A 53 -5.81 -1.32 11.47
N SER A 54 -5.23 -0.23 11.99
CA SER A 54 -5.38 0.15 13.41
C SER A 54 -6.85 0.40 13.76
N ARG A 55 -7.56 1.12 12.90
CA ARG A 55 -8.97 1.45 13.12
C ARG A 55 -9.85 0.22 13.09
N TYR A 56 -9.62 -0.66 12.12
CA TYR A 56 -10.34 -1.93 12.05
C TYR A 56 -10.08 -2.78 13.30
N ASP A 57 -8.82 -2.92 13.72
CA ASP A 57 -8.45 -3.65 14.92
C ASP A 57 -9.15 -3.08 16.17
N GLU A 58 -9.20 -1.75 16.33
CA GLU A 58 -9.91 -1.08 17.43
C GLU A 58 -11.41 -1.37 17.45
N VAL A 59 -12.05 -1.34 16.29
CA VAL A 59 -13.50 -1.58 16.15
C VAL A 59 -13.84 -3.07 16.29
N SER A 60 -12.98 -3.97 15.78
CA SER A 60 -13.21 -5.41 15.81
C SER A 60 -12.85 -6.04 17.16
N HIS A 61 -11.87 -5.51 17.88
CA HIS A 61 -11.40 -6.03 19.16
C HIS A 61 -11.88 -5.17 20.34
N ALA A 62 -13.19 -5.17 20.59
CA ALA A 62 -13.79 -4.56 21.80
C ALA A 62 -13.22 -5.08 23.15
N VAL A 63 -12.19 -5.96 23.15
CA VAL A 63 -11.50 -6.50 24.33
C VAL A 63 -9.96 -6.54 24.11
N GLY A 64 -9.27 -5.46 24.47
CA GLY A 64 -8.03 -5.51 25.27
C GLY A 64 -6.68 -5.85 24.63
N THR A 65 -6.56 -6.02 23.30
CA THR A 65 -5.24 -6.25 22.67
C THR A 65 -4.84 -5.09 21.77
N THR A 66 -4.02 -4.18 22.31
CA THR A 66 -3.37 -3.14 21.49
C THR A 66 -2.33 -3.81 20.61
N THR A 67 -2.55 -3.82 19.28
CA THR A 67 -1.55 -4.25 18.31
C THR A 67 -0.27 -3.44 18.52
N LEU A 68 0.85 -4.13 18.78
CA LEU A 68 2.14 -3.47 18.99
C LEU A 68 2.51 -2.63 17.75
N PRO A 69 3.11 -1.43 17.92
CA PRO A 69 3.45 -0.56 16.79
C PRO A 69 4.30 -1.24 15.72
N VAL A 70 5.20 -2.15 16.14
CA VAL A 70 6.06 -2.94 15.25
C VAL A 70 5.23 -3.87 14.36
N GLU A 71 4.26 -4.56 14.95
CA GLU A 71 3.39 -5.50 14.24
C GLU A 71 2.45 -4.76 13.30
N LEU A 72 1.93 -3.61 13.72
CA LEU A 72 1.08 -2.76 12.89
C LEU A 72 1.82 -2.25 11.65
N ASN A 73 3.07 -1.80 11.81
CA ASN A 73 3.92 -1.37 10.69
C ASN A 73 4.22 -2.55 9.75
N ARG A 74 4.55 -3.73 10.30
CA ARG A 74 4.81 -4.95 9.51
C ARG A 74 3.59 -5.34 8.68
N ARG A 75 2.40 -5.37 9.28
CA ARG A 75 1.13 -5.66 8.59
C ARG A 75 0.84 -4.65 7.48
N ALA A 76 1.05 -3.36 7.73
CA ALA A 76 0.85 -2.32 6.73
C ALA A 76 1.81 -2.48 5.53
N LEU A 77 3.10 -2.70 5.78
CA LEU A 77 4.09 -2.97 4.72
C LEU A 77 3.74 -4.23 3.92
N SER A 78 3.38 -5.33 4.60
CA SER A 78 2.99 -6.57 3.94
C SER A 78 1.74 -6.39 3.09
N ASN A 79 0.73 -5.66 3.59
CA ASN A 79 -0.51 -5.43 2.87
C ASN A 79 -0.27 -4.61 1.58
N ILE A 80 0.58 -3.58 1.65
CA ILE A 80 0.99 -2.81 0.47
C ILE A 80 1.65 -3.70 -0.57
N ILE A 81 2.62 -4.52 -0.15
CA ILE A 81 3.31 -5.46 -1.06
C ILE A 81 2.28 -6.38 -1.70
N GLU A 82 1.40 -6.98 -0.91
CA GLU A 82 0.40 -7.93 -1.39
C GLU A 82 -0.53 -7.31 -2.42
N ILE A 83 -1.03 -6.08 -2.20
CA ILE A 83 -1.84 -5.33 -3.19
C ILE A 83 -1.06 -5.17 -4.50
N MET A 84 0.21 -4.76 -4.43
CA MET A 84 1.04 -4.53 -5.62
C MET A 84 1.41 -5.82 -6.35
N LEU A 85 1.63 -6.92 -5.61
CA LEU A 85 1.88 -8.24 -6.21
C LEU A 85 0.63 -8.81 -6.86
N VAL A 86 -0.56 -8.60 -6.28
CA VAL A 86 -1.84 -8.95 -6.91
C VAL A 86 -2.02 -8.17 -8.22
N ASP A 87 -1.71 -6.87 -8.23
CA ASP A 87 -1.77 -6.06 -9.45
C ASP A 87 -0.80 -6.56 -10.53
N LYS A 88 0.41 -6.95 -10.14
CA LYS A 88 1.39 -7.58 -11.05
C LYS A 88 0.85 -8.90 -11.60
N LEU A 89 0.35 -9.78 -10.72
CA LEU A 89 -0.19 -11.08 -11.12
C LEU A 89 -1.36 -10.93 -12.10
N VAL A 90 -2.27 -9.99 -11.84
CA VAL A 90 -3.36 -9.64 -12.77
C VAL A 90 -2.80 -9.19 -14.11
N SER A 91 -1.79 -8.31 -14.12
CA SER A 91 -1.20 -7.80 -15.36
C SER A 91 -0.47 -8.87 -16.19
N GLU A 92 0.13 -9.87 -15.54
CA GLU A 92 0.84 -10.97 -16.19
C GLU A 92 -0.11 -12.11 -16.63
N THR A 93 -1.26 -12.25 -15.97
CA THR A 93 -2.23 -13.33 -16.24
C THR A 93 -3.32 -12.89 -17.21
N ASP A 94 -4.14 -11.93 -16.79
CA ASP A 94 -5.32 -11.44 -17.52
C ASP A 94 -5.62 -9.99 -17.11
N PRO A 95 -5.12 -9.01 -17.88
CA PRO A 95 -5.35 -7.59 -17.59
C PRO A 95 -6.83 -7.19 -17.51
N SER A 96 -7.74 -7.96 -18.11
CA SER A 96 -9.19 -7.68 -18.06
C SER A 96 -9.78 -7.82 -16.66
N ILE A 97 -9.09 -8.55 -15.76
CA ILE A 97 -9.48 -8.67 -14.35
C ILE A 97 -9.52 -7.30 -13.66
N ASN A 98 -8.71 -6.31 -14.08
CA ASN A 98 -8.78 -4.96 -13.52
C ASN A 98 -10.16 -4.33 -13.70
N GLN A 99 -10.67 -4.30 -14.94
CA GLN A 99 -11.99 -3.74 -15.23
C GLN A 99 -13.10 -4.56 -14.57
N ARG A 100 -12.99 -5.89 -14.63
CA ARG A 100 -13.97 -6.79 -14.00
C ARG A 100 -14.04 -6.61 -12.47
N ALA A 101 -12.92 -6.35 -11.82
CA ALA A 101 -12.89 -6.09 -10.38
C ALA A 101 -13.66 -4.82 -10.03
N GLU A 102 -13.49 -3.74 -10.81
CA GLU A 102 -14.28 -2.52 -10.65
C GLU A 102 -15.78 -2.76 -10.87
N ASP A 103 -16.13 -3.53 -11.90
CA ASP A 103 -17.52 -3.85 -12.21
C ASP A 103 -18.19 -4.68 -11.10
N VAL A 104 -17.48 -5.69 -10.56
CA VAL A 104 -17.95 -6.51 -9.43
C VAL A 104 -18.21 -5.65 -8.19
N VAL A 105 -17.29 -4.74 -7.86
CA VAL A 105 -17.48 -3.82 -6.73
C VAL A 105 -18.69 -2.92 -6.98
N LYS A 106 -18.80 -2.34 -8.18
CA LYS A 106 -19.91 -1.45 -8.54
C LYS A 106 -21.27 -2.16 -8.49
N GLU A 107 -21.35 -3.39 -8.97
CA GLU A 107 -22.57 -4.21 -8.94
C GLU A 107 -22.98 -4.54 -7.49
N ALA A 108 -22.02 -4.95 -6.65
CA ALA A 108 -22.25 -5.25 -5.24
C ALA A 108 -22.79 -4.04 -4.45
N LEU A 109 -22.34 -2.83 -4.81
CA LEU A 109 -22.81 -1.59 -4.19
C LEU A 109 -24.17 -1.16 -4.71
N ALA A 110 -24.46 -1.35 -6.01
CA ALA A 110 -25.76 -1.01 -6.60
C ALA A 110 -26.93 -1.82 -5.99
N GLY A 111 -26.66 -3.03 -5.50
CA GLY A 111 -27.64 -3.89 -4.83
C GLY A 111 -28.07 -3.43 -3.43
N ASN A 112 -27.33 -2.53 -2.78
CA ASN A 112 -27.51 -2.18 -1.37
C ASN A 112 -27.97 -0.73 -1.15
N LYS A 113 -29.21 -0.41 -1.52
CA LYS A 113 -29.78 0.95 -1.42
C LYS A 113 -29.88 1.53 0.00
N ASN A 114 -29.85 0.69 1.03
CA ASN A 114 -29.95 1.10 2.44
C ASN A 114 -28.59 1.21 3.15
N PHE A 115 -27.49 0.96 2.44
CA PHE A 115 -26.15 0.96 3.00
C PHE A 115 -25.35 2.15 2.47
N SER A 116 -24.85 2.99 3.37
CA SER A 116 -23.92 4.06 3.04
C SER A 116 -22.50 3.52 3.11
N LEU A 117 -21.89 3.25 1.95
CA LEU A 117 -20.51 2.78 1.87
C LEU A 117 -19.55 3.76 2.53
N ALA A 118 -19.75 5.06 2.28
CA ALA A 118 -18.95 6.11 2.89
C ALA A 118 -19.00 6.05 4.42
N ASP A 119 -20.18 5.89 5.02
CA ASP A 119 -20.30 5.80 6.48
C ASP A 119 -19.64 4.54 7.05
N ALA A 120 -19.78 3.40 6.36
CA ALA A 120 -19.17 2.15 6.80
C ALA A 120 -17.63 2.17 6.67
N ALA A 121 -17.12 2.69 5.56
CA ALA A 121 -15.69 2.86 5.30
C ALA A 121 -15.06 3.76 6.38
N GLU A 122 -15.68 4.90 6.68
CA GLU A 122 -15.18 5.83 7.69
C GLU A 122 -15.27 5.22 9.10
N ARG A 123 -16.38 4.57 9.45
CA ARG A 123 -16.56 4.00 10.79
C ARG A 123 -15.63 2.84 11.07
N LEU A 124 -15.53 1.89 10.13
CA LEU A 124 -14.80 0.63 10.31
C LEU A 124 -13.31 0.76 10.02
N TYR A 125 -12.93 1.61 9.06
CA TYR A 125 -11.55 1.71 8.57
C TYR A 125 -10.99 3.13 8.65
N GLY A 126 -11.79 4.16 8.95
CA GLY A 126 -11.30 5.56 8.92
C GLY A 126 -10.83 5.97 7.52
N LEU A 127 -11.46 5.40 6.49
CA LEU A 127 -11.14 5.66 5.09
C LEU A 127 -12.30 6.39 4.42
N SER A 128 -11.95 7.29 3.50
CA SER A 128 -12.91 7.80 2.53
C SER A 128 -13.46 6.65 1.68
N GLU A 129 -14.66 6.83 1.12
CA GLU A 129 -15.26 5.84 0.21
C GLU A 129 -14.30 5.44 -0.92
N LYS A 130 -13.65 6.44 -1.55
CA LYS A 130 -12.67 6.20 -2.61
C LYS A 130 -11.46 5.39 -2.12
N ASP A 131 -10.87 5.79 -0.99
CA ASP A 131 -9.70 5.07 -0.46
C ASP A 131 -10.09 3.64 -0.04
N PHE A 132 -11.30 3.43 0.48
CA PHE A 132 -11.78 2.09 0.81
C PHE A 132 -12.00 1.23 -0.44
N MET A 133 -12.52 1.81 -1.53
CA MET A 133 -12.60 1.12 -2.81
C MET A 133 -11.22 0.68 -3.31
N ASP A 134 -10.26 1.62 -3.36
CA ASP A 134 -8.95 1.40 -3.98
C ASP A 134 -8.05 0.49 -3.14
N LEU A 135 -8.12 0.58 -1.80
CA LEU A 135 -7.21 -0.12 -0.90
C LEU A 135 -7.79 -1.44 -0.36
N VAL A 136 -9.11 -1.61 -0.40
CA VAL A 136 -9.77 -2.78 0.19
C VAL A 136 -10.62 -3.53 -0.84
N LEU A 137 -11.66 -2.90 -1.38
CA LEU A 137 -12.66 -3.62 -2.19
C LEU A 137 -12.10 -4.11 -3.53
N ILE A 138 -11.41 -3.24 -4.28
CA ILE A 138 -10.85 -3.58 -5.58
C ILE A 138 -9.76 -4.67 -5.44
N PRO A 139 -8.77 -4.55 -4.52
CA PRO A 139 -7.80 -5.62 -4.30
C PRO A 139 -8.45 -6.96 -3.91
N GLN A 140 -9.50 -6.95 -3.07
CA GLN A 140 -10.23 -8.16 -2.73
C GLN A 140 -10.97 -8.77 -3.93
N ALA A 141 -11.61 -7.94 -4.75
CA ALA A 141 -12.28 -8.39 -5.98
C ALA A 141 -11.28 -9.00 -6.97
N LYS A 142 -10.09 -8.40 -7.15
CA LYS A 142 -9.02 -8.97 -7.97
C LYS A 142 -8.59 -10.36 -7.48
N ARG A 143 -8.40 -10.53 -6.17
CA ARG A 143 -8.07 -11.85 -5.58
C ARG A 143 -9.15 -12.88 -5.86
N SER A 144 -10.42 -12.51 -5.67
CA SER A 144 -11.55 -13.40 -5.97
C SER A 144 -11.57 -13.79 -7.45
N LEU A 145 -11.36 -12.83 -8.35
CA LEU A 145 -11.36 -13.08 -9.80
C LEU A 145 -10.17 -13.91 -10.26
N LEU A 146 -9.01 -13.77 -9.62
CA LEU A 146 -7.87 -14.66 -9.84
C LEU A 146 -8.18 -16.09 -9.40
N LEU A 147 -8.80 -16.27 -8.22
CA LEU A 147 -9.25 -17.59 -7.76
C LEU A 147 -10.25 -18.21 -8.75
N ASP A 148 -11.20 -17.42 -9.25
CA ASP A 148 -12.17 -17.88 -10.26
C ASP A 148 -11.51 -18.20 -11.61
N HIS A 149 -10.51 -17.42 -12.02
CA HIS A 149 -9.77 -17.65 -13.27
C HIS A 149 -9.02 -18.98 -13.25
N PHE A 150 -8.45 -19.36 -12.10
CA PHE A 150 -7.70 -20.59 -11.91
C PHE A 150 -8.51 -21.71 -11.23
N LYS A 151 -9.84 -21.61 -11.16
CA LYS A 151 -10.69 -22.57 -10.43
C LYS A 151 -10.49 -24.03 -10.88
N ASP A 152 -10.19 -24.23 -12.17
CA ASP A 152 -10.03 -25.55 -12.78
C ASP A 152 -8.59 -26.09 -12.59
N ASP A 153 -7.64 -25.24 -12.21
CA ASP A 153 -6.24 -25.59 -11.95
C ASP A 153 -5.62 -24.67 -10.87
N PRO A 154 -5.94 -24.89 -9.59
CA PRO A 154 -5.43 -24.05 -8.49
C PRO A 154 -3.91 -24.09 -8.34
N THR A 155 -3.26 -25.16 -8.82
CA THR A 155 -1.80 -25.29 -8.76
C THR A 155 -1.12 -24.21 -9.58
N LYS A 156 -1.67 -23.85 -10.76
CA LYS A 156 -1.14 -22.74 -11.57
C LYS A 156 -1.17 -21.40 -10.84
N LEU A 157 -2.22 -21.13 -10.07
CA LEU A 157 -2.30 -19.89 -9.28
C LEU A 157 -1.21 -19.86 -8.20
N ASN A 158 -1.04 -20.98 -7.48
CA ASN A 158 0.01 -21.09 -6.46
C ASN A 158 1.41 -20.94 -7.06
N ASP A 159 1.68 -21.60 -8.18
CA ASP A 159 2.96 -21.51 -8.89
C ASP A 159 3.23 -20.08 -9.36
N ALA A 160 2.22 -19.40 -9.93
CA ALA A 160 2.34 -18.02 -10.36
C ALA A 160 2.58 -17.07 -9.17
N TRP A 161 1.86 -17.26 -8.07
CA TRP A 161 2.03 -16.50 -6.83
C TRP A 161 3.43 -16.70 -6.24
N GLU A 162 3.89 -17.93 -6.12
CA GLU A 162 5.24 -18.24 -5.65
C GLU A 162 6.32 -17.63 -6.54
N ASN A 163 6.14 -17.70 -7.86
CA ASN A 163 7.08 -17.12 -8.81
C ASN A 163 7.17 -15.60 -8.65
N ILE A 164 6.03 -14.90 -8.56
CA ILE A 164 6.00 -13.45 -8.34
C ILE A 164 6.64 -13.11 -6.99
N ASN A 165 6.32 -13.85 -5.92
CA ASN A 165 6.87 -13.59 -4.59
C ASN A 165 8.41 -13.75 -4.54
N LYS A 166 8.97 -14.70 -5.31
CA LYS A 166 10.42 -14.95 -5.40
C LYS A 166 11.16 -13.95 -6.31
N THR A 167 10.49 -13.47 -7.36
CA THR A 167 11.12 -12.64 -8.41
C THR A 167 10.87 -11.15 -8.24
N ALA A 168 9.97 -10.75 -7.32
CA ALA A 168 9.63 -9.34 -7.17
C ALA A 168 10.79 -8.49 -6.61
N ASP A 169 11.06 -7.34 -7.24
CA ASP A 169 12.02 -6.34 -6.73
C ASP A 169 11.34 -5.50 -5.64
N ILE A 170 11.54 -5.88 -4.39
CA ILE A 170 10.99 -5.20 -3.22
C ILE A 170 12.12 -4.60 -2.38
N LYS A 171 12.06 -3.28 -2.18
CA LYS A 171 12.99 -2.51 -1.35
C LYS A 171 12.22 -1.74 -0.30
N ILE A 172 12.48 -2.01 0.98
CA ILE A 172 11.87 -1.27 2.09
C ILE A 172 12.87 -0.24 2.60
N TYR A 173 12.50 1.03 2.52
CA TYR A 173 13.28 2.16 3.05
C TYR A 173 12.83 2.55 4.46
N TYR A 174 11.66 2.07 4.90
CA TYR A 174 11.14 2.31 6.24
C TYR A 174 12.07 1.74 7.32
N PRO A 175 12.51 2.54 8.31
CA PRO A 175 13.50 2.10 9.28
C PRO A 175 13.08 0.87 10.09
N GLY A 176 13.98 -0.10 10.21
CA GLY A 176 13.80 -1.29 11.04
C GLY A 176 13.14 -2.48 10.34
N TYR A 177 12.81 -2.37 9.05
CA TYR A 177 12.16 -3.43 8.28
C TYR A 177 12.95 -3.75 7.01
N TYR A 178 12.81 -4.98 6.54
CA TYR A 178 13.35 -5.44 5.26
C TYR A 178 12.49 -6.56 4.69
N TRP A 179 12.61 -6.79 3.39
CA TRP A 179 11.95 -7.88 2.71
C TRP A 179 12.90 -9.07 2.59
N GLU A 180 12.46 -10.25 3.03
CA GLU A 180 13.24 -11.48 2.90
C GLU A 180 12.31 -12.69 2.81
N SER A 181 12.60 -13.58 1.85
CA SER A 181 11.90 -14.87 1.70
C SER A 181 10.37 -14.76 1.60
N GLY A 182 9.86 -13.73 0.92
CA GLY A 182 8.42 -13.57 0.74
C GLY A 182 7.70 -12.89 1.91
N GLU A 183 8.44 -12.35 2.88
CA GLU A 183 7.86 -11.73 4.07
C GLU A 183 8.60 -10.44 4.48
N VAL A 184 7.87 -9.55 5.15
CA VAL A 184 8.46 -8.40 5.84
C VAL A 184 9.01 -8.85 7.18
N LYS A 185 10.33 -8.69 7.36
CA LYS A 185 11.07 -8.98 8.60
C LYS A 185 11.49 -7.70 9.30
N THR A 186 11.79 -7.80 10.59
CA THR A 186 12.33 -6.72 11.43
C THR A 186 13.81 -6.95 11.67
N LYS A 187 14.60 -5.86 11.73
CA LYS A 187 16.03 -5.91 12.07
C LYS A 187 16.26 -6.23 13.55
#